data_AF-A0A7M3V919-F1
#
_entry.id   AF-A0A7M3V919-F1
#
_cell.length_a   1.000
_cell.length_b   1.000
_cell.length_c   1.000
_cell.angle_alpha   90.00
_cell.angle_beta   90.00
_cell.angle_gamma   90.00
#
_symmetry.space_group_name_H-M   'P 1'
#
loop_
_entity.id
_entity.type
_entity.pdbx_description
1 polymer ?
#
loop_
_entity_poly.entity_id
_entity_poly.type
_entity_poly.pdbx_seq_one_letter_code
_entity_poly.pdbx_strand_id
1 'polypeptide(L)'
;MKKRTILSALTAAFLAVSFAACNSSEDGVDGINGTDGVDGQSAGFIKWEFEELSAPVTDAEKTSIRTATKITNNADGITDTIGFTKLMATTDTDNGETFGLLKDHNDVAMTFTDGSPYICNGTNAGLGSGLDHSSILEKDGRIFMVSQFECEVGAMYGMELEQNATTGALAVKKDSLQYISQKEGYGGWVHCAGVTTPWNSHLGSEEYEPNARAVEADLNTTTMLTGNKYYDEVTKYYWQDENNANATNNNNPYFYGWIPEVTVSGAAATPAFAYTKHFSMGRAAWELAYVMPDEKTAYLSDDGTNVGFYMYVADTAKDLSAGTLYAAKWIQTSNVGAGAADLMWIKLGHTTDAEIKTIVATEPNFSDIFNVETPNVDDTCPTAGFSFVNTAMGKECLQVKAGQETAAAYLETRRYAAMKGATTEFRKEEGITFNPDNSTVYVAMSQVAKGMADTVGDVQLSENKCGAVYGLDVYGSAETAYDSLQNVINSDYVVKNMHSVVEGSPAVYPAGSAYESYTCSVNGIANPDNVTYLEGENILAIGEDTSMHPNDFVWSFDTTSNELTRIVSTPYGSETTSPFWYKDINGWGYLSLVTQHPFGETSTSDVENSLTPTDTESSIGVVGPFDFTLGDSKGSR
;
A
#
# COMPACT_ATOMS: atom_id res chain seq x y z
N MET A 1 -72.03 -34.72 6.38
CA MET A 1 -72.56 -35.98 6.96
C MET A 1 -71.50 -37.07 6.78
N LYS A 2 -71.07 -37.71 7.89
CA LYS A 2 -70.47 -39.06 8.04
C LYS A 2 -69.19 -39.40 7.22
N LYS A 3 -68.04 -39.54 7.92
CA LYS A 3 -67.41 -40.80 8.43
C LYS A 3 -66.61 -41.54 7.34
N ARG A 4 -65.27 -41.57 7.45
CA ARG A 4 -64.41 -42.56 8.17
C ARG A 4 -64.28 -43.93 7.48
N THR A 5 -63.07 -44.14 6.92
CA THR A 5 -62.12 -45.25 7.19
C THR A 5 -62.39 -46.68 6.65
N ILE A 6 -61.37 -47.27 5.98
CA ILE A 6 -60.68 -48.57 6.27
C ILE A 6 -60.30 -49.44 5.03
N LEU A 7 -59.01 -49.81 5.00
CA LEU A 7 -58.26 -51.00 4.50
C LEU A 7 -58.32 -51.51 3.04
N SER A 8 -57.12 -51.47 2.44
CA SER A 8 -56.24 -52.61 2.07
C SER A 8 -56.72 -53.73 1.13
N ALA A 9 -55.98 -53.91 0.03
CA ALA A 9 -55.55 -55.24 -0.43
C ALA A 9 -54.32 -55.11 -1.36
N LEU A 10 -53.27 -55.89 -1.04
CA LEU A 10 -52.14 -56.21 -1.91
C LEU A 10 -52.61 -56.97 -3.16
N THR A 11 -51.92 -56.80 -4.29
CA THR A 11 -51.37 -57.93 -5.06
C THR A 11 -50.33 -57.44 -6.06
N ALA A 12 -49.13 -58.02 -5.95
CA ALA A 12 -48.05 -57.91 -6.91
C ALA A 12 -48.26 -58.91 -8.05
N ALA A 13 -47.97 -58.51 -9.29
CA ALA A 13 -47.66 -59.43 -10.37
C ALA A 13 -46.59 -58.79 -11.26
N PHE A 14 -45.38 -59.34 -11.15
CA PHE A 14 -44.27 -59.17 -12.07
C PHE A 14 -44.65 -59.66 -13.47
N LEU A 15 -44.38 -58.87 -14.50
CA LEU A 15 -44.10 -59.39 -15.84
C LEU A 15 -42.96 -58.58 -16.45
N ALA A 16 -41.83 -59.25 -16.67
CA ALA A 16 -40.66 -58.70 -17.35
C ALA A 16 -40.90 -58.70 -18.87
N VAL A 17 -40.65 -57.56 -19.52
CA VAL A 17 -40.28 -57.52 -20.95
C VAL A 17 -39.23 -56.43 -21.14
N SER A 18 -38.05 -56.88 -21.53
CA SER A 18 -36.93 -56.10 -22.06
C SER A 18 -37.30 -55.36 -23.33
N PHE A 19 -37.02 -54.05 -23.42
CA PHE A 19 -36.64 -53.40 -24.69
C PHE A 19 -35.69 -52.25 -24.41
N ALA A 20 -34.57 -52.28 -25.11
CA ALA A 20 -33.53 -51.27 -25.10
C ALA A 20 -33.90 -50.08 -26.01
N ALA A 21 -33.47 -48.91 -25.55
CA ALA A 21 -33.07 -47.71 -26.31
C ALA A 21 -34.16 -46.96 -27.11
N CYS A 22 -34.49 -45.76 -26.63
CA CYS A 22 -34.32 -44.53 -27.41
C CYS A 22 -34.13 -43.35 -26.44
N ASN A 23 -32.99 -42.69 -26.59
CA ASN A 23 -32.49 -41.57 -25.82
C ASN A 23 -33.23 -40.29 -26.27
N SER A 24 -33.86 -39.59 -25.33
CA SER A 24 -34.16 -38.16 -25.45
C SER A 24 -33.86 -37.54 -24.09
N SER A 25 -32.64 -37.01 -23.94
CA SER A 25 -32.22 -36.24 -22.77
C SER A 25 -32.95 -34.91 -22.78
N GLU A 26 -33.88 -34.75 -21.84
CA GLU A 26 -34.19 -33.44 -21.30
C GLU A 26 -33.01 -33.06 -20.40
N ASP A 27 -32.36 -31.94 -20.70
CA ASP A 27 -31.26 -31.41 -19.89
C ASP A 27 -31.83 -30.98 -18.53
N GLY A 28 -31.38 -31.65 -17.48
CA GLY A 28 -31.72 -31.33 -16.10
C GLY A 28 -31.00 -30.04 -15.67
N VAL A 29 -31.71 -29.22 -14.90
CA VAL A 29 -31.26 -27.95 -14.32
C VAL A 29 -30.17 -28.20 -13.28
N ASP A 30 -29.05 -27.47 -13.38
CA ASP A 30 -27.97 -27.51 -12.39
C ASP A 30 -28.41 -26.95 -11.04
N GLY A 31 -28.01 -27.66 -9.97
CA GLY A 31 -28.15 -27.22 -8.58
C GLY A 31 -29.23 -27.96 -7.79
N ILE A 32 -28.85 -29.12 -7.23
CA ILE A 32 -29.19 -29.69 -5.89
C ILE A 32 -28.76 -31.16 -5.91
N ASN A 33 -27.96 -31.56 -4.91
CA ASN A 33 -27.48 -32.92 -4.57
C ASN A 33 -28.08 -34.08 -5.38
N GLY A 34 -27.30 -34.59 -6.34
CA GLY A 34 -27.55 -35.86 -7.01
C GLY A 34 -27.46 -37.04 -6.03
N THR A 35 -28.44 -37.94 -6.10
CA THR A 35 -28.54 -39.14 -5.24
C THR A 35 -27.59 -40.29 -5.65
N ASP A 36 -26.64 -40.05 -6.54
CA ASP A 36 -25.68 -41.05 -7.02
C ASP A 36 -24.32 -41.01 -6.31
N GLY A 37 -24.13 -40.11 -5.35
CA GLY A 37 -22.96 -40.13 -4.45
C GLY A 37 -21.63 -39.88 -5.16
N VAL A 38 -21.65 -39.21 -6.31
CA VAL A 38 -20.46 -38.56 -6.87
C VAL A 38 -20.68 -37.08 -6.61
N ASP A 39 -20.04 -36.57 -5.56
CA ASP A 39 -19.92 -35.12 -5.40
C ASP A 39 -19.44 -34.57 -6.74
N GLY A 40 -20.19 -33.62 -7.32
CA GLY A 40 -19.70 -32.89 -8.48
C GLY A 40 -18.34 -32.35 -8.09
N GLN A 41 -17.28 -32.80 -8.77
CA GLN A 41 -15.98 -32.20 -8.57
C GLN A 41 -16.19 -30.72 -8.82
N SER A 42 -16.01 -29.90 -7.78
CA SER A 42 -15.80 -28.46 -7.95
C SER A 42 -14.86 -28.36 -9.13
N ALA A 43 -15.30 -27.71 -10.21
CA ALA A 43 -14.41 -27.42 -11.32
C ALA A 43 -13.16 -26.82 -10.68
N GLY A 44 -12.04 -27.55 -10.72
CA GLY A 44 -10.84 -27.14 -10.04
C GLY A 44 -10.51 -25.76 -10.57
N PHE A 45 -10.53 -24.75 -9.70
CA PHE A 45 -10.11 -23.42 -10.08
C PHE A 45 -8.71 -23.55 -10.67
N ILE A 46 -8.48 -22.83 -11.75
CA ILE A 46 -7.15 -22.64 -12.31
C ILE A 46 -6.30 -22.11 -11.15
N LYS A 47 -5.19 -22.79 -10.86
CA LYS A 47 -4.23 -22.37 -9.82
C LYS A 47 -2.87 -22.29 -10.48
N TRP A 48 -2.26 -21.11 -10.42
CA TRP A 48 -0.85 -20.98 -10.76
C TRP A 48 0.02 -21.35 -9.55
N GLU A 49 1.03 -22.17 -9.80
CA GLU A 49 2.06 -22.54 -8.84
C GLU A 49 3.42 -22.03 -9.30
N PHE A 50 4.04 -21.19 -8.47
CA PHE A 50 5.40 -20.71 -8.72
C PHE A 50 6.44 -21.75 -8.34
N GLU A 51 7.53 -21.81 -9.11
CA GLU A 51 8.75 -22.49 -8.64
C GLU A 51 9.35 -21.71 -7.47
N GLU A 52 9.27 -22.28 -6.27
CA GLU A 52 9.80 -21.67 -5.06
C GLU A 52 11.30 -21.38 -5.17
N LEU A 53 11.70 -20.17 -4.81
CA LEU A 53 13.09 -19.79 -4.66
C LEU A 53 13.66 -20.27 -3.33
N SER A 54 14.91 -20.76 -3.35
CA SER A 54 15.68 -20.92 -2.12
C SER A 54 16.12 -19.56 -1.56
N ALA A 55 16.19 -19.45 -0.23
CA ALA A 55 16.80 -18.29 0.42
C ALA A 55 18.27 -18.13 -0.02
N PRO A 56 18.76 -16.89 -0.22
CA PRO A 56 20.16 -16.64 -0.58
C PRO A 56 21.14 -17.15 0.47
N VAL A 57 22.19 -17.86 0.05
CA VAL A 57 23.24 -18.35 0.97
C VAL A 57 24.64 -17.94 0.54
N THR A 58 24.88 -17.79 -0.77
CA THR A 58 26.15 -17.31 -1.33
C THR A 58 26.12 -15.81 -1.55
N ASP A 59 27.29 -15.16 -1.57
CA ASP A 59 27.36 -13.71 -1.81
C ASP A 59 26.75 -13.31 -3.16
N ALA A 60 26.98 -14.13 -4.20
CA ALA A 60 26.38 -13.88 -5.53
C ALA A 60 24.84 -13.92 -5.49
N GLU A 61 24.25 -14.81 -4.68
CA GLU A 61 22.80 -14.84 -4.50
C GLU A 61 22.33 -13.65 -3.66
N LYS A 62 23.08 -13.24 -2.65
CA LYS A 62 22.74 -12.12 -1.76
C LYS A 62 22.82 -10.77 -2.46
N THR A 63 23.63 -10.61 -3.49
CA THR A 63 23.80 -9.33 -4.19
C THR A 63 22.98 -9.23 -5.49
N SER A 64 22.07 -10.16 -5.75
CA SER A 64 21.31 -10.20 -7.02
C SER A 64 19.81 -10.23 -6.79
N ILE A 65 19.07 -9.62 -7.73
CA ILE A 65 17.63 -9.84 -7.85
C ILE A 65 17.41 -11.26 -8.37
N ARG A 66 16.72 -12.08 -7.58
CA ARG A 66 16.36 -13.46 -7.93
C ARG A 66 14.84 -13.56 -7.97
N THR A 67 14.31 -14.18 -9.01
CA THR A 67 12.87 -14.36 -9.22
C THR A 67 12.57 -15.81 -9.58
N ALA A 68 11.38 -16.29 -9.21
CA ALA A 68 10.87 -17.57 -9.71
C ALA A 68 10.99 -17.59 -11.24
N THR A 69 11.51 -18.68 -11.80
CA THR A 69 11.77 -18.78 -13.24
C THR A 69 10.69 -19.54 -14.00
N LYS A 70 9.79 -20.18 -13.27
CA LYS A 70 8.69 -20.95 -13.82
C LYS A 70 7.43 -20.73 -13.02
N ILE A 71 6.32 -20.82 -13.72
CA ILE A 71 4.98 -20.86 -13.13
C ILE A 71 4.19 -21.94 -13.87
N THR A 72 3.46 -22.76 -13.13
CA THR A 72 2.69 -23.87 -13.69
C THR A 72 1.21 -23.64 -13.46
N ASN A 73 0.42 -23.73 -14.52
CA ASN A 73 -1.03 -23.76 -14.42
C ASN A 73 -1.47 -25.20 -14.10
N ASN A 74 -2.06 -25.40 -12.93
CA ASN A 74 -2.48 -26.73 -12.47
C ASN A 74 -3.66 -27.32 -13.24
N ALA A 75 -4.45 -26.49 -13.94
CA ALA A 75 -5.61 -26.97 -14.67
C ALA A 75 -5.24 -27.72 -15.94
N ASP A 76 -4.18 -27.29 -16.64
CA ASP A 76 -3.69 -27.93 -17.86
C ASP A 76 -2.28 -28.55 -17.72
N GLY A 77 -1.58 -28.26 -16.63
CA GLY A 77 -0.21 -28.71 -16.36
C GLY A 77 0.84 -28.00 -17.21
N ILE A 78 0.49 -26.87 -17.85
CA ILE A 78 1.42 -26.09 -18.67
C ILE A 78 2.31 -25.27 -17.75
N THR A 79 3.62 -25.38 -17.98
CA THR A 79 4.64 -24.59 -17.28
C THR A 79 5.19 -23.52 -18.23
N ASP A 80 5.02 -22.26 -17.86
CA ASP A 80 5.60 -21.13 -18.54
C ASP A 80 6.93 -20.72 -17.90
N THR A 81 7.82 -20.16 -18.72
CA THR A 81 9.05 -19.54 -18.23
C THR A 81 8.79 -18.06 -18.02
N ILE A 82 9.05 -17.61 -16.80
CA ILE A 82 8.95 -16.21 -16.38
C ILE A 82 10.33 -15.73 -15.93
N GLY A 83 10.50 -14.41 -15.78
CA GLY A 83 11.72 -13.85 -15.21
C GLY A 83 11.59 -12.37 -14.93
N PHE A 84 12.69 -11.77 -14.51
CA PHE A 84 12.77 -10.34 -14.23
C PHE A 84 13.23 -9.56 -15.47
N THR A 85 12.48 -8.50 -15.81
CA THR A 85 12.87 -7.51 -16.82
C THR A 85 13.03 -6.16 -16.14
N LYS A 86 14.28 -5.68 -16.03
CA LYS A 86 14.58 -4.32 -15.55
C LYS A 86 14.09 -3.29 -16.58
N LEU A 87 13.37 -2.27 -16.11
CA LEU A 87 12.86 -1.18 -16.94
C LEU A 87 13.73 0.08 -16.80
N MET A 88 14.01 0.51 -15.56
CA MET A 88 14.82 1.69 -15.25
C MET A 88 15.57 1.51 -13.94
N ALA A 89 16.67 2.23 -13.76
CA ALA A 89 17.29 2.51 -12.47
C ALA A 89 17.57 4.00 -12.31
N THR A 90 17.72 4.44 -11.06
CA THR A 90 18.21 5.78 -10.74
C THR A 90 19.51 6.05 -11.51
N THR A 91 19.71 7.30 -11.92
CA THR A 91 20.83 7.76 -12.77
C THR A 91 20.72 7.42 -14.27
N ASP A 92 19.79 6.54 -14.68
CA ASP A 92 19.49 6.36 -16.11
C ASP A 92 19.10 7.70 -16.75
N THR A 93 19.53 7.91 -18.00
CA THR A 93 19.27 9.15 -18.73
C THR A 93 18.50 8.88 -20.00
N ASP A 94 17.47 9.69 -20.25
CA ASP A 94 16.67 9.66 -21.47
C ASP A 94 16.09 11.05 -21.73
N ASN A 95 16.03 11.46 -23.01
CA ASN A 95 15.53 12.78 -23.42
C ASN A 95 16.19 14.00 -22.71
N GLY A 96 17.42 13.84 -22.19
CA GLY A 96 18.10 14.88 -21.41
C GLY A 96 17.63 15.02 -19.96
N GLU A 97 16.70 14.18 -19.52
CA GLU A 97 16.32 13.99 -18.12
C GLU A 97 17.16 12.86 -17.51
N THR A 98 17.30 12.89 -16.18
CA THR A 98 17.94 11.84 -15.38
C THR A 98 16.92 11.29 -14.41
N PHE A 99 16.70 9.98 -14.40
CA PHE A 99 15.71 9.33 -13.54
C PHE A 99 16.15 9.42 -12.07
N GLY A 100 15.27 9.97 -11.23
CA GLY A 100 15.54 10.25 -9.81
C GLY A 100 16.25 11.58 -9.53
N LEU A 101 16.51 12.43 -10.53
CA LEU A 101 17.09 13.76 -10.30
C LEU A 101 16.08 14.71 -9.65
N LEU A 102 16.40 15.20 -8.45
CA LEU A 102 15.53 16.12 -7.73
C LEU A 102 15.59 17.52 -8.33
N LYS A 103 14.45 18.23 -8.27
CA LYS A 103 14.31 19.60 -8.78
C LYS A 103 13.69 20.51 -7.73
N ASP A 104 14.10 21.78 -7.75
CA ASP A 104 13.64 22.80 -6.83
C ASP A 104 12.21 23.29 -7.12
N HIS A 105 11.73 24.26 -6.35
CA HIS A 105 10.40 24.88 -6.53
C HIS A 105 10.19 25.59 -7.88
N ASN A 106 11.24 25.79 -8.67
CA ASN A 106 11.19 26.34 -10.03
C ASN A 106 11.40 25.27 -11.11
N ASP A 107 11.34 23.99 -10.76
CA ASP A 107 11.64 22.84 -11.62
C ASP A 107 13.10 22.86 -12.16
N VAL A 108 14.04 23.45 -11.42
CA VAL A 108 15.47 23.46 -11.77
C VAL A 108 16.19 22.31 -11.07
N ALA A 109 17.01 21.58 -11.81
CA ALA A 109 17.80 20.47 -11.28
C ALA A 109 18.66 20.89 -10.07
N MET A 110 18.54 20.14 -8.98
CA MET A 110 19.28 20.38 -7.75
C MET A 110 20.67 19.75 -7.79
N THR A 111 21.60 20.38 -7.10
CA THR A 111 22.97 19.89 -6.91
C THR A 111 23.38 20.00 -5.45
N PHE A 112 24.22 19.06 -5.00
CA PHE A 112 24.92 19.18 -3.72
C PHE A 112 25.95 20.32 -3.74
N THR A 113 26.50 20.65 -2.57
CA THR A 113 27.50 21.72 -2.42
C THR A 113 28.77 21.49 -3.25
N ASP A 114 29.12 20.25 -3.55
CA ASP A 114 30.27 19.90 -4.40
C ASP A 114 29.96 19.98 -5.90
N GLY A 115 28.72 20.32 -6.28
CA GLY A 115 28.23 20.45 -7.65
C GLY A 115 27.75 19.14 -8.27
N SER A 116 27.77 18.02 -7.55
CA SER A 116 27.18 16.77 -8.03
C SER A 116 25.65 16.84 -8.04
N PRO A 117 24.96 16.14 -8.97
CA PRO A 117 23.51 16.14 -9.04
C PRO A 117 22.88 15.51 -7.80
N TYR A 118 21.79 16.08 -7.30
CA TYR A 118 21.02 15.47 -6.21
C TYR A 118 20.08 14.40 -6.79
N ILE A 119 20.51 13.13 -6.73
CA ILE A 119 19.73 11.97 -7.19
C ILE A 119 19.12 11.23 -6.01
N CYS A 120 17.81 11.04 -5.96
CA CYS A 120 17.18 10.17 -4.98
C CYS A 120 17.46 8.69 -5.28
N ASN A 121 18.42 8.08 -4.59
CA ASN A 121 18.86 6.69 -4.85
C ASN A 121 19.22 5.90 -3.59
N GLY A 122 18.93 6.41 -2.38
CA GLY A 122 19.26 5.72 -1.12
C GLY A 122 20.72 5.84 -0.66
N THR A 123 21.62 6.40 -1.46
CA THR A 123 23.08 6.34 -1.19
C THR A 123 23.73 7.68 -0.79
N ASN A 124 23.01 8.80 -0.88
CA ASN A 124 23.56 10.14 -0.67
C ASN A 124 23.75 10.48 0.82
N ALA A 125 24.74 9.86 1.47
CA ALA A 125 24.98 9.98 2.91
C ALA A 125 23.73 9.67 3.77
N GLY A 126 22.85 8.80 3.25
CA GLY A 126 21.59 8.37 3.88
C GLY A 126 20.47 9.41 3.82
N LEU A 127 20.48 10.34 2.86
CA LEU A 127 19.36 11.27 2.60
C LEU A 127 18.39 10.63 1.59
N GLY A 128 17.19 10.32 2.07
CA GLY A 128 16.16 9.58 1.38
C GLY A 128 16.52 8.13 1.04
N SER A 129 15.50 7.39 0.64
CA SER A 129 15.51 5.94 0.52
C SER A 129 15.55 5.50 -0.97
N GLY A 130 15.00 6.29 -1.89
CA GLY A 130 15.22 6.11 -3.33
C GLY A 130 13.95 6.00 -4.15
N LEU A 131 13.97 5.15 -5.18
CA LEU A 131 12.76 4.84 -5.96
C LEU A 131 11.83 3.96 -5.14
N ASP A 132 10.54 4.32 -5.09
CA ASP A 132 9.55 3.60 -4.31
C ASP A 132 8.47 2.97 -5.20
N HIS A 133 7.27 3.54 -5.27
CA HIS A 133 6.22 2.98 -6.11
C HIS A 133 6.38 3.33 -7.60
N SER A 134 5.95 2.41 -8.46
CA SER A 134 5.73 2.69 -9.89
C SER A 134 4.41 2.09 -10.37
N SER A 135 3.58 2.92 -10.99
CA SER A 135 2.33 2.52 -11.61
C SER A 135 2.50 2.26 -13.10
N ILE A 136 1.96 1.15 -13.61
CA ILE A 136 1.79 0.88 -15.05
C ILE A 136 0.35 1.23 -15.45
N LEU A 137 0.19 2.14 -16.41
CA LEU A 137 -1.09 2.75 -16.75
C LEU A 137 -1.44 2.53 -18.23
N GLU A 138 -2.67 2.13 -18.53
CA GLU A 138 -3.19 2.08 -19.90
C GLU A 138 -4.06 3.29 -20.20
N LYS A 139 -3.62 4.13 -21.14
CA LYS A 139 -4.34 5.34 -21.53
C LYS A 139 -4.24 5.63 -23.01
N ASP A 140 -5.37 5.95 -23.64
CA ASP A 140 -5.44 6.33 -25.05
C ASP A 140 -4.75 5.32 -26.01
N GLY A 141 -4.79 4.02 -25.66
CA GLY A 141 -4.18 2.93 -26.43
C GLY A 141 -2.66 2.83 -26.31
N ARG A 142 -2.06 3.45 -25.28
CA ARG A 142 -0.63 3.42 -24.96
C ARG A 142 -0.44 2.98 -23.51
N ILE A 143 0.76 2.50 -23.20
CA ILE A 143 1.16 2.09 -21.86
C ILE A 143 2.12 3.14 -21.32
N PHE A 144 1.91 3.59 -20.09
CA PHE A 144 2.76 4.53 -19.39
C PHE A 144 3.27 3.93 -18.08
N MET A 145 4.42 4.41 -17.63
CA MET A 145 4.89 4.17 -16.27
C MET A 145 5.04 5.52 -15.58
N VAL A 146 4.49 5.64 -14.37
CA VAL A 146 4.72 6.78 -13.48
C VAL A 146 5.41 6.26 -12.23
N SER A 147 6.55 6.83 -11.89
CA SER A 147 7.42 6.42 -10.80
C SER A 147 7.60 7.56 -9.80
N GLN A 148 7.60 7.24 -8.51
CA GLN A 148 7.79 8.20 -7.42
C GLN A 148 8.98 7.82 -6.54
N PHE A 149 9.49 8.81 -5.81
CA PHE A 149 10.75 8.72 -5.10
C PHE A 149 10.60 9.14 -3.63
N GLU A 150 10.94 8.22 -2.74
CA GLU A 150 10.95 8.38 -1.30
C GLU A 150 12.23 9.09 -0.84
N CYS A 151 12.28 10.39 -1.09
CA CYS A 151 13.29 11.27 -0.52
C CYS A 151 12.61 12.47 0.15
N GLU A 152 13.34 13.16 1.04
CA GLU A 152 12.83 14.34 1.74
C GLU A 152 12.18 15.33 0.77
N VAL A 153 12.89 15.65 -0.33
CA VAL A 153 12.29 16.30 -1.50
C VAL A 153 11.78 15.20 -2.44
N GLY A 154 10.47 14.99 -2.48
CA GLY A 154 9.86 13.98 -3.33
C GLY A 154 9.97 14.34 -4.81
N ALA A 155 10.11 13.33 -5.67
CA ALA A 155 10.08 13.48 -7.13
C ALA A 155 9.12 12.48 -7.76
N MET A 156 8.63 12.83 -8.96
CA MET A 156 7.85 11.94 -9.80
C MET A 156 8.28 12.05 -11.26
N TYR A 157 8.31 10.92 -11.95
CA TYR A 157 8.70 10.82 -13.35
C TYR A 157 7.69 9.99 -14.15
N GLY A 158 7.38 10.45 -15.36
CA GLY A 158 6.52 9.75 -16.30
C GLY A 158 7.31 9.31 -17.53
N MET A 159 6.94 8.16 -18.09
CA MET A 159 7.47 7.66 -19.36
C MET A 159 6.47 6.75 -20.07
N GLU A 160 6.70 6.49 -21.35
CA GLU A 160 5.91 5.52 -22.12
C GLU A 160 6.63 4.17 -22.16
N LEU A 161 5.86 3.08 -22.14
CA LEU A 161 6.37 1.72 -22.32
C LEU A 161 5.98 1.18 -23.70
N GLU A 162 6.90 0.44 -24.31
CA GLU A 162 6.63 -0.41 -25.47
C GLU A 162 6.42 -1.85 -25.01
N GLN A 163 5.38 -2.50 -25.52
CA GLN A 163 5.10 -3.91 -25.25
C GLN A 163 5.28 -4.73 -26.54
N ASN A 164 6.05 -5.81 -26.44
CA ASN A 164 6.17 -6.76 -27.53
C ASN A 164 4.86 -7.54 -27.70
N ALA A 165 4.18 -7.36 -28.83
CA ALA A 165 2.88 -7.98 -29.09
C ALA A 165 2.89 -9.53 -29.12
N THR A 166 4.05 -10.17 -29.27
CA THR A 166 4.16 -11.65 -29.30
C THR A 166 4.57 -12.24 -27.96
N THR A 167 5.42 -11.54 -27.21
CA THR A 167 6.01 -12.09 -25.97
C THR A 167 5.54 -11.39 -24.71
N GLY A 168 4.82 -10.27 -24.82
CA GLY A 168 4.47 -9.42 -23.69
C GLY A 168 5.66 -8.68 -23.06
N ALA A 169 6.88 -8.75 -23.60
CA ALA A 169 8.01 -8.09 -22.94
C ALA A 169 7.82 -6.56 -22.97
N LEU A 170 7.95 -5.92 -21.80
CA LEU A 170 7.92 -4.46 -21.66
C LEU A 170 9.33 -3.88 -21.78
N ALA A 171 9.42 -2.69 -22.37
CA ALA A 171 10.63 -1.87 -22.40
C ALA A 171 10.26 -0.39 -22.33
N VAL A 172 11.14 0.44 -21.75
CA VAL A 172 10.93 1.89 -21.79
C VAL A 172 11.08 2.39 -23.21
N LYS A 173 10.11 3.17 -23.66
CA LYS A 173 10.17 3.84 -24.95
C LYS A 173 11.24 4.92 -24.91
N LYS A 174 12.15 4.85 -25.87
CA LYS A 174 13.21 5.85 -26.03
C LYS A 174 12.66 7.27 -26.21
N ASP A 175 13.36 8.24 -25.64
CA ASP A 175 13.07 9.67 -25.68
C ASP A 175 11.69 10.04 -25.09
N SER A 176 11.24 9.32 -24.06
CA SER A 176 9.92 9.51 -23.42
C SER A 176 9.96 9.92 -21.95
N LEU A 177 11.13 9.85 -21.29
CA LEU A 177 11.26 10.24 -19.89
C LEU A 177 10.95 11.73 -19.69
N GLN A 178 10.14 12.02 -18.66
CA GLN A 178 9.72 13.36 -18.30
C GLN A 178 9.63 13.51 -16.78
N TYR A 179 10.19 14.60 -16.24
CA TYR A 179 9.91 15.04 -14.87
C TYR A 179 8.49 15.60 -14.75
N ILE A 180 7.77 15.19 -13.72
CA ILE A 180 6.42 15.65 -13.42
C ILE A 180 6.53 16.79 -12.40
N SER A 181 6.17 18.01 -12.82
CA SER A 181 6.23 19.18 -11.93
C SER A 181 5.18 19.10 -10.82
N GLN A 182 5.64 19.28 -9.58
CA GLN A 182 4.82 19.21 -8.36
C GLN A 182 4.60 20.58 -7.70
N LYS A 183 5.10 21.66 -8.32
CA LYS A 183 5.09 23.01 -7.76
C LYS A 183 3.70 23.52 -7.38
N GLU A 184 2.67 23.16 -8.15
CA GLU A 184 1.28 23.59 -7.92
C GLU A 184 0.69 22.98 -6.63
N GLY A 185 1.32 21.93 -6.11
CA GLY A 185 1.01 21.30 -4.83
C GLY A 185 2.03 21.61 -3.73
N TYR A 186 2.86 22.65 -3.88
CA TYR A 186 3.93 23.05 -2.94
C TYR A 186 5.13 22.09 -2.89
N GLY A 187 5.32 21.25 -3.91
CA GLY A 187 6.39 20.25 -3.97
C GLY A 187 5.97 18.87 -3.50
N GLY A 188 6.83 17.88 -3.72
CA GLY A 188 6.67 16.51 -3.22
C GLY A 188 7.43 16.29 -1.92
N TRP A 189 7.00 15.31 -1.13
CA TRP A 189 7.59 14.97 0.16
C TRP A 189 7.49 13.46 0.37
N VAL A 190 8.64 12.78 0.54
CA VAL A 190 8.74 11.37 0.98
C VAL A 190 7.67 10.51 0.30
N HIS A 191 7.73 10.40 -1.03
CA HIS A 191 6.75 9.61 -1.77
C HIS A 191 7.02 8.13 -1.56
N CYS A 192 6.28 7.52 -0.63
CA CYS A 192 6.41 6.12 -0.25
C CYS A 192 5.66 5.21 -1.26
N ALA A 193 4.68 4.43 -0.83
CA ALA A 193 3.94 3.55 -1.71
C ALA A 193 2.86 4.24 -2.56
N GLY A 194 2.13 3.44 -3.33
CA GLY A 194 1.08 3.93 -4.20
C GLY A 194 0.31 2.80 -4.88
N VAL A 195 -0.65 3.18 -5.71
CA VAL A 195 -1.48 2.23 -6.45
C VAL A 195 -1.93 2.82 -7.79
N THR A 196 -2.19 1.93 -8.75
CA THR A 196 -2.93 2.31 -9.96
C THR A 196 -4.43 2.34 -9.66
N THR A 197 -5.06 3.50 -9.84
CA THR A 197 -6.51 3.63 -9.60
C THR A 197 -7.34 2.87 -10.66
N PRO A 198 -8.62 2.57 -10.39
CA PRO A 198 -9.53 1.98 -11.37
C PRO A 198 -9.68 2.80 -12.67
N TRP A 199 -9.34 4.09 -12.66
CA TRP A 199 -9.39 4.97 -13.83
C TRP A 199 -8.02 5.24 -14.49
N ASN A 200 -7.02 4.40 -14.19
CA ASN A 200 -5.68 4.42 -14.78
C ASN A 200 -4.94 5.75 -14.51
N SER A 201 -4.88 6.14 -13.23
CA SER A 201 -3.96 7.15 -12.72
C SER A 201 -3.02 6.53 -11.68
N HIS A 202 -1.91 7.21 -11.43
CA HIS A 202 -0.98 6.87 -10.36
C HIS A 202 -1.39 7.63 -9.10
N LEU A 203 -1.86 6.92 -8.08
CA LEU A 203 -2.21 7.49 -6.78
C LEU A 203 -1.08 7.15 -5.80
N GLY A 204 -0.27 8.14 -5.48
CA GLY A 204 0.86 8.00 -4.56
C GLY A 204 0.51 8.42 -3.14
N SER A 205 1.54 8.63 -2.32
CA SER A 205 1.43 9.09 -0.95
C SER A 205 2.53 10.09 -0.59
N GLU A 206 2.39 10.74 0.55
CA GLU A 206 3.46 11.47 1.21
C GLU A 206 3.51 11.00 2.66
N GLU A 207 4.65 10.44 3.04
CA GLU A 207 4.84 9.78 4.32
C GLU A 207 5.50 10.71 5.36
N TYR A 208 5.58 10.31 6.63
CA TYR A 208 6.24 11.03 7.72
C TYR A 208 5.99 12.55 7.76
N GLU A 209 4.73 12.94 7.96
CA GLU A 209 4.36 14.35 7.91
C GLU A 209 5.10 15.18 8.98
N PRO A 210 5.65 16.36 8.64
CA PRO A 210 6.42 17.14 9.61
C PRO A 210 5.52 17.59 10.78
N ASN A 211 6.01 17.42 12.01
CA ASN A 211 5.27 17.83 13.20
C ASN A 211 5.18 19.36 13.29
N ALA A 212 4.04 19.94 12.92
CA ALA A 212 3.86 21.39 12.85
C ALA A 212 4.13 22.09 14.19
N ARG A 213 3.81 21.44 15.32
CA ARG A 213 4.09 21.97 16.66
C ARG A 213 5.60 22.05 16.94
N ALA A 214 6.36 21.02 16.54
CA ALA A 214 7.80 20.99 16.73
C ALA A 214 8.48 22.01 15.80
N VAL A 215 8.04 22.07 14.53
CA VAL A 215 8.51 23.09 13.58
C VAL A 215 8.30 24.50 14.13
N GLU A 216 7.10 24.82 14.62
CA GLU A 216 6.80 26.13 15.22
C GLU A 216 7.68 26.44 16.44
N ALA A 217 7.98 25.44 17.27
CA ALA A 217 8.77 25.62 18.49
C ALA A 217 10.28 25.76 18.23
N ASP A 218 10.80 25.02 17.25
CA ASP A 218 12.24 24.82 17.05
C ASP A 218 12.82 25.63 15.88
N LEU A 219 11.97 26.29 15.07
CA LEU A 219 12.42 27.08 13.92
C LEU A 219 13.36 28.22 14.34
N ASN A 220 14.59 28.16 13.86
CA ASN A 220 15.55 29.25 13.97
C ASN A 220 15.34 30.25 12.83
N THR A 221 14.80 31.42 13.15
CA THR A 221 14.48 32.47 12.16
C THR A 221 15.70 33.11 11.48
N THR A 222 16.92 32.76 11.87
CA THR A 222 18.16 33.21 11.19
C THR A 222 18.59 32.22 10.11
N THR A 223 18.53 30.92 10.42
CA THR A 223 18.97 29.86 9.49
C THR A 223 17.82 29.29 8.68
N MET A 224 16.57 29.51 9.11
CA MET A 224 15.34 28.88 8.63
C MET A 224 15.26 27.38 8.90
N LEU A 225 16.12 26.86 9.78
CA LEU A 225 16.20 25.43 10.10
C LEU A 225 15.60 25.12 11.47
N THR A 226 15.15 23.89 11.64
CA THR A 226 14.52 23.33 12.84
C THR A 226 15.40 22.32 13.57
N GLY A 227 16.39 21.74 12.87
CA GLY A 227 17.15 20.59 13.35
C GLY A 227 16.50 19.24 13.02
N ASN A 228 15.27 19.23 12.47
CA ASN A 228 14.69 18.04 11.87
C ASN A 228 15.31 17.82 10.48
N LYS A 229 15.96 16.69 10.29
CA LYS A 229 16.69 16.38 9.05
C LYS A 229 15.80 16.49 7.80
N TYR A 230 14.58 15.95 7.85
CA TYR A 230 13.67 15.92 6.71
C TYR A 230 13.22 17.32 6.31
N TYR A 231 12.71 18.07 7.29
CA TYR A 231 12.22 19.43 7.06
C TYR A 231 13.35 20.39 6.65
N ASP A 232 14.52 20.25 7.26
CA ASP A 232 15.68 21.09 6.96
C ASP A 232 16.21 20.84 5.55
N GLU A 233 16.15 19.59 5.06
CA GLU A 233 16.60 19.23 3.71
C GLU A 233 15.73 19.91 2.63
N VAL A 234 14.40 19.84 2.78
CA VAL A 234 13.46 20.51 1.87
C VAL A 234 13.65 22.02 1.92
N THR A 235 13.88 22.59 3.11
CA THR A 235 14.19 24.01 3.27
C THR A 235 15.46 24.42 2.52
N LYS A 236 16.53 23.63 2.63
CA LYS A 236 17.82 23.92 2.01
C LYS A 236 17.77 23.84 0.50
N TYR A 237 17.14 22.79 -0.04
CA TYR A 237 17.30 22.47 -1.45
C TYR A 237 16.08 22.78 -2.31
N TYR A 238 14.87 22.41 -1.87
CA TYR A 238 13.68 22.68 -2.65
C TYR A 238 13.32 24.16 -2.61
N TRP A 239 13.26 24.75 -1.41
CA TRP A 239 12.94 26.16 -1.21
C TRP A 239 14.14 27.11 -1.34
N GLN A 240 15.36 26.62 -1.11
CA GLN A 240 16.60 27.43 -1.11
C GLN A 240 16.57 28.59 -0.10
N ASP A 241 16.00 28.32 1.07
CA ASP A 241 15.77 29.31 2.11
C ASP A 241 16.83 29.29 3.23
N GLU A 242 17.77 28.32 3.23
CA GLU A 242 18.80 28.23 4.27
C GLU A 242 19.63 29.52 4.35
N ASN A 243 19.73 30.11 5.56
CA ASN A 243 20.44 31.36 5.84
C ASN A 243 19.96 32.56 4.99
N ASN A 244 18.79 32.48 4.36
CA ASN A 244 18.24 33.56 3.55
C ASN A 244 17.36 34.47 4.42
N ALA A 245 17.96 35.52 4.98
CA ALA A 245 17.24 36.50 5.81
C ALA A 245 16.14 37.29 5.07
N ASN A 246 16.04 37.17 3.74
CA ASN A 246 14.96 37.74 2.93
C ASN A 246 13.94 36.70 2.46
N ALA A 247 14.11 35.42 2.84
CA ALA A 247 13.12 34.39 2.60
C ALA A 247 11.83 34.73 3.36
N THR A 248 10.69 34.52 2.71
CA THR A 248 9.36 34.71 3.30
C THR A 248 8.93 33.55 4.21
N ASN A 249 9.87 32.68 4.62
CA ASN A 249 9.59 31.35 5.15
C ASN A 249 8.71 30.55 4.19
N ASN A 250 9.25 30.24 3.00
CA ASN A 250 8.46 29.58 1.97
C ASN A 250 8.15 28.12 2.31
N ASN A 251 8.75 27.57 3.37
CA ASN A 251 8.44 26.23 3.83
C ASN A 251 7.44 26.27 5.00
N ASN A 252 6.33 25.55 4.86
CA ASN A 252 5.34 25.36 5.91
C ASN A 252 5.07 23.85 6.11
N PRO A 253 4.97 23.34 7.35
CA PRO A 253 4.76 21.91 7.60
C PRO A 253 3.47 21.35 7.01
N TYR A 254 2.45 22.18 6.79
CA TYR A 254 1.16 21.77 6.22
C TYR A 254 1.16 21.62 4.69
N PHE A 255 2.30 21.86 4.02
CA PHE A 255 2.45 21.60 2.58
C PHE A 255 2.59 20.11 2.24
N TYR A 256 2.87 19.27 3.24
CA TYR A 256 3.25 17.87 3.06
C TYR A 256 2.40 16.92 3.87
N GLY A 257 2.43 15.63 3.52
CA GLY A 257 1.67 14.55 4.18
C GLY A 257 0.31 14.32 3.53
N TRP A 258 0.17 14.56 2.23
CA TRP A 258 -1.07 14.43 1.47
C TRP A 258 -1.03 13.25 0.50
N ILE A 259 -2.17 12.89 -0.09
CA ILE A 259 -2.26 11.90 -1.17
C ILE A 259 -2.12 12.60 -2.53
N PRO A 260 -0.99 12.44 -3.26
CA PRO A 260 -0.84 12.93 -4.63
C PRO A 260 -1.45 11.97 -5.66
N GLU A 261 -1.94 12.53 -6.77
CA GLU A 261 -2.38 11.79 -7.95
C GLU A 261 -1.74 12.36 -9.22
N VAL A 262 -1.22 11.48 -10.07
CA VAL A 262 -0.80 11.80 -11.43
C VAL A 262 -1.74 11.14 -12.43
N THR A 263 -2.47 11.98 -13.16
CA THR A 263 -3.25 11.55 -14.32
C THR A 263 -2.43 11.68 -15.61
N VAL A 264 -2.67 10.78 -16.55
CA VAL A 264 -2.00 10.78 -17.86
C VAL A 264 -3.00 11.05 -18.98
N SER A 265 -2.57 11.82 -19.98
CA SER A 265 -3.20 11.89 -21.30
C SER A 265 -2.20 11.51 -22.38
N GLY A 266 -2.54 10.48 -23.16
CA GLY A 266 -1.76 9.94 -24.28
C GLY A 266 -2.26 10.39 -25.66
N ALA A 267 -3.28 11.25 -25.72
CA ALA A 267 -3.92 11.69 -26.97
C ALA A 267 -2.98 12.49 -27.89
N ALA A 268 -1.97 13.18 -27.33
CA ALA A 268 -0.93 13.87 -28.08
C ALA A 268 0.34 13.01 -28.23
N ALA A 269 1.19 13.33 -29.20
CA ALA A 269 2.45 12.59 -29.42
C ALA A 269 3.33 12.59 -28.17
N THR A 270 3.57 13.77 -27.59
CA THR A 270 4.14 13.93 -26.25
C THR A 270 3.01 13.80 -25.23
N PRO A 271 3.07 12.83 -24.30
CA PRO A 271 2.05 12.69 -23.26
C PRO A 271 2.06 13.88 -22.32
N ALA A 272 0.93 14.11 -21.64
CA ALA A 272 0.83 15.07 -20.55
C ALA A 272 0.57 14.32 -19.25
N PHE A 273 1.35 14.66 -18.23
CA PHE A 273 1.19 14.19 -16.85
C PHE A 273 0.70 15.36 -16.00
N ALA A 274 -0.42 15.18 -15.30
CA ALA A 274 -1.02 16.22 -14.47
C ALA A 274 -1.06 15.76 -13.01
N TYR A 275 -0.32 16.48 -12.17
CA TYR A 275 -0.19 16.25 -10.73
C TYR A 275 -1.24 17.03 -9.94
N THR A 276 -1.86 16.38 -8.96
CA THR A 276 -2.83 16.96 -8.02
C THR A 276 -2.53 16.42 -6.61
N LYS A 277 -2.81 17.21 -5.56
CA LYS A 277 -2.86 16.72 -4.16
C LYS A 277 -4.31 16.71 -3.68
N HIS A 278 -4.75 15.60 -3.10
CA HIS A 278 -6.09 15.43 -2.55
C HIS A 278 -6.16 15.84 -1.08
N PHE A 279 -6.21 17.15 -0.84
CA PHE A 279 -6.25 17.73 0.51
C PHE A 279 -7.47 17.30 1.35
N SER A 280 -8.58 16.95 0.72
CA SER A 280 -9.79 16.47 1.39
C SER A 280 -9.65 15.05 1.97
N MET A 281 -8.60 14.31 1.60
CA MET A 281 -8.29 13.01 2.19
C MET A 281 -7.55 13.14 3.54
N GLY A 282 -7.17 14.36 3.93
CA GLY A 282 -6.50 14.65 5.20
C GLY A 282 -4.99 14.43 5.14
N ARG A 283 -4.32 14.93 6.18
CA ARG A 283 -2.87 14.89 6.34
C ARG A 283 -2.41 13.91 7.42
N ALA A 284 -1.51 12.99 7.08
CA ALA A 284 -0.83 12.07 7.98
C ALA A 284 0.45 11.51 7.32
N ALA A 285 1.06 10.47 7.90
CA ALA A 285 2.19 9.77 7.33
C ALA A 285 1.65 8.64 6.46
N TRP A 286 1.15 9.01 5.28
CA TRP A 286 0.42 8.05 4.46
C TRP A 286 1.39 7.07 3.81
N GLU A 287 1.15 5.78 4.02
CA GLU A 287 1.78 4.74 3.21
C GLU A 287 1.17 4.75 1.81
N LEU A 288 -0.15 4.51 1.71
CA LEU A 288 -0.91 4.63 0.47
C LEU A 288 -2.41 4.85 0.72
N ALA A 289 -3.10 5.24 -0.36
CA ALA A 289 -4.55 5.22 -0.43
C ALA A 289 -5.01 4.20 -1.47
N TYR A 290 -5.75 3.17 -1.06
CA TYR A 290 -6.28 2.14 -1.97
C TYR A 290 -7.74 2.42 -2.32
N VAL A 291 -8.03 2.69 -3.60
CA VAL A 291 -9.38 2.97 -4.09
C VAL A 291 -10.11 1.67 -4.43
N MET A 292 -11.29 1.49 -3.83
CA MET A 292 -12.16 0.35 -3.99
C MET A 292 -12.91 0.39 -5.35
N PRO A 293 -13.49 -0.74 -5.80
CA PRO A 293 -14.15 -0.81 -7.11
C PRO A 293 -15.39 0.08 -7.32
N ASP A 294 -15.98 0.67 -6.27
CA ASP A 294 -17.01 1.71 -6.44
C ASP A 294 -16.45 3.05 -6.94
N GLU A 295 -15.12 3.14 -7.08
CA GLU A 295 -14.37 4.31 -7.53
C GLU A 295 -14.58 5.54 -6.62
N LYS A 296 -14.99 5.30 -5.37
CA LYS A 296 -15.31 6.35 -4.40
C LYS A 296 -14.66 6.12 -3.04
N THR A 297 -14.72 4.88 -2.57
CA THR A 297 -14.22 4.51 -1.24
C THR A 297 -12.73 4.27 -1.35
N ALA A 298 -11.95 4.90 -0.49
CA ALA A 298 -10.52 4.68 -0.39
C ALA A 298 -10.16 4.35 1.06
N TYR A 299 -9.32 3.34 1.26
CA TYR A 299 -8.68 3.06 2.55
C TYR A 299 -7.31 3.69 2.58
N LEU A 300 -6.95 4.30 3.71
CA LEU A 300 -5.65 4.92 3.90
C LEU A 300 -4.96 4.29 5.11
N SER A 301 -3.74 3.84 4.91
CA SER A 301 -2.82 3.34 5.93
C SER A 301 -1.84 4.42 6.32
N ASP A 302 -1.51 4.47 7.61
CA ASP A 302 -0.67 5.49 8.25
C ASP A 302 0.58 4.80 8.83
N ASP A 303 1.76 4.99 8.22
CA ASP A 303 3.00 4.38 8.73
C ASP A 303 3.58 5.23 9.88
N GLY A 304 3.90 4.55 10.97
CA GLY A 304 4.57 5.14 12.11
C GLY A 304 4.39 4.32 13.37
N THR A 305 4.50 4.99 14.52
CA THR A 305 4.13 4.42 15.82
C THR A 305 2.92 5.17 16.35
N ASN A 306 1.93 4.47 16.91
CA ASN A 306 0.72 5.10 17.44
C ASN A 306 -0.03 5.88 16.35
N VAL A 307 -0.28 5.16 15.25
CA VAL A 307 -0.93 5.60 14.01
C VAL A 307 -2.31 4.97 13.89
N GLY A 308 -3.12 5.42 12.93
CA GLY A 308 -4.53 5.00 12.78
C GLY A 308 -4.87 4.47 11.39
N PHE A 309 -5.99 3.78 11.28
CA PHE A 309 -6.54 3.30 10.00
C PHE A 309 -7.72 4.16 9.55
N TYR A 310 -7.76 4.58 8.29
CA TYR A 310 -8.73 5.57 7.80
C TYR A 310 -9.49 5.10 6.56
N MET A 311 -10.66 5.71 6.36
CA MET A 311 -11.49 5.50 5.19
C MET A 311 -11.99 6.85 4.69
N TYR A 312 -11.83 7.10 3.40
CA TYR A 312 -12.38 8.25 2.70
C TYR A 312 -13.48 7.78 1.75
N VAL A 313 -14.59 8.50 1.72
CA VAL A 313 -15.68 8.24 0.76
C VAL A 313 -15.91 9.50 -0.06
N ALA A 314 -15.47 9.47 -1.31
CA ALA A 314 -15.66 10.55 -2.26
C ALA A 314 -17.16 10.79 -2.54
N ASP A 315 -17.52 12.02 -2.88
CA ASP A 315 -18.89 12.37 -3.26
C ASP A 315 -19.25 11.78 -4.63
N THR A 316 -18.29 11.77 -5.56
CA THR A 316 -18.46 11.34 -6.95
C THR A 316 -17.43 10.28 -7.34
N ALA A 317 -17.86 9.24 -8.06
CA ALA A 317 -16.97 8.21 -8.56
C ALA A 317 -15.88 8.80 -9.49
N LYS A 318 -14.64 8.32 -9.32
CA LYS A 318 -13.43 8.78 -10.02
C LYS A 318 -13.02 10.24 -9.75
N ASP A 319 -13.58 10.87 -8.73
CA ASP A 319 -13.26 12.26 -8.37
C ASP A 319 -13.03 12.34 -6.86
N LEU A 320 -11.76 12.35 -6.47
CA LEU A 320 -11.33 12.39 -5.08
C LEU A 320 -11.35 13.81 -4.48
N SER A 321 -11.79 14.83 -5.23
CA SER A 321 -11.68 16.23 -4.81
C SER A 321 -12.66 16.69 -3.72
N ALA A 322 -13.63 15.86 -3.36
CA ALA A 322 -14.60 16.12 -2.30
C ALA A 322 -15.14 14.84 -1.70
N GLY A 323 -15.33 14.80 -0.38
CA GLY A 323 -15.74 13.58 0.30
C GLY A 323 -15.72 13.66 1.82
N THR A 324 -16.00 12.53 2.44
CA THR A 324 -16.06 12.38 3.91
C THR A 324 -14.91 11.50 4.40
N LEU A 325 -14.16 11.98 5.39
CA LEU A 325 -13.08 11.24 6.05
C LEU A 325 -13.57 10.60 7.35
N TYR A 326 -13.19 9.34 7.55
CA TYR A 326 -13.48 8.54 8.73
C TYR A 326 -12.19 7.92 9.29
N ALA A 327 -12.16 7.68 10.60
CA ALA A 327 -11.11 6.91 11.26
C ALA A 327 -11.70 5.69 11.97
N ALA A 328 -10.97 4.59 11.98
CA ALA A 328 -11.39 3.34 12.61
C ALA A 328 -11.20 3.39 14.13
N LYS A 329 -12.13 2.75 14.83
CA LYS A 329 -11.93 2.30 16.21
C LYS A 329 -11.88 0.79 16.24
N TRP A 330 -10.80 0.25 16.79
CA TRP A 330 -10.57 -1.16 17.08
C TRP A 330 -11.36 -1.56 18.33
N ILE A 331 -12.31 -2.47 18.17
CA ILE A 331 -13.04 -3.08 19.29
C ILE A 331 -12.56 -4.51 19.42
N GLN A 332 -11.52 -4.72 20.23
CA GLN A 332 -10.83 -6.00 20.34
C GLN A 332 -11.77 -7.15 20.69
N THR A 333 -11.78 -8.20 19.87
CA THR A 333 -12.54 -9.44 20.08
C THR A 333 -11.63 -10.63 20.40
N SER A 334 -10.36 -10.57 19.98
CA SER A 334 -9.35 -11.60 20.27
C SER A 334 -7.97 -10.97 20.50
N ASN A 335 -7.20 -11.56 21.42
CA ASN A 335 -5.79 -11.24 21.66
C ASN A 335 -4.84 -12.40 21.33
N VAL A 336 -5.34 -13.42 20.61
CA VAL A 336 -4.54 -14.58 20.18
C VAL A 336 -3.80 -14.21 18.89
N GLY A 337 -2.50 -14.51 18.81
CA GLY A 337 -1.67 -14.15 17.65
C GLY A 337 -1.57 -12.63 17.49
N ALA A 338 -1.71 -12.17 16.25
CA ALA A 338 -1.88 -10.76 15.92
C ALA A 338 -3.32 -10.23 16.19
N GLY A 339 -4.21 -11.04 16.78
CA GLY A 339 -5.49 -10.58 17.30
C GLY A 339 -6.60 -10.40 16.26
N ALA A 340 -7.75 -9.92 16.74
CA ALA A 340 -8.91 -9.59 15.91
C ALA A 340 -9.81 -8.56 16.60
N ALA A 341 -10.58 -7.82 15.80
CA ALA A 341 -11.54 -6.83 16.26
C ALA A 341 -12.73 -6.64 15.32
N ASP A 342 -13.83 -6.15 15.90
CA ASP A 342 -14.85 -5.43 15.15
C ASP A 342 -14.38 -3.98 14.94
N LEU A 343 -14.71 -3.38 13.80
CA LEU A 343 -14.36 -1.99 13.48
C LEU A 343 -15.60 -1.08 13.58
N MET A 344 -15.43 0.04 14.28
CA MET A 344 -16.42 1.13 14.31
C MET A 344 -15.84 2.36 13.63
N TRP A 345 -16.58 2.93 12.68
CA TRP A 345 -16.14 4.11 11.92
C TRP A 345 -16.56 5.41 12.58
N ILE A 346 -15.61 6.32 12.79
CA ILE A 346 -15.82 7.63 13.39
C ILE A 346 -15.65 8.69 12.30
N LYS A 347 -16.72 9.41 11.99
CA LYS A 347 -16.68 10.53 11.02
C LYS A 347 -15.83 11.67 11.58
N LEU A 348 -14.80 12.08 10.84
CA LEU A 348 -13.97 13.24 11.17
C LEU A 348 -14.53 14.52 10.55
N GLY A 349 -14.96 14.47 9.28
CA GLY A 349 -15.50 15.63 8.58
C GLY A 349 -15.88 15.33 7.13
N HIS A 350 -16.50 16.31 6.46
CA HIS A 350 -16.66 16.36 4.99
C HIS A 350 -16.13 17.70 4.49
N THR A 351 -15.42 17.71 3.36
CA THR A 351 -14.82 18.93 2.76
C THR A 351 -14.48 18.72 1.28
N THR A 352 -13.82 19.71 0.68
CA THR A 352 -13.23 19.65 -0.66
C THR A 352 -11.75 20.00 -0.64
N ASP A 353 -11.00 19.53 -1.64
CA ASP A 353 -9.59 19.87 -1.82
C ASP A 353 -9.38 21.39 -1.86
N ALA A 354 -10.28 22.11 -2.54
CA ALA A 354 -10.19 23.55 -2.70
C ALA A 354 -10.35 24.32 -1.37
N GLU A 355 -11.22 23.84 -0.48
CA GLU A 355 -11.41 24.42 0.85
C GLU A 355 -10.15 24.24 1.71
N ILE A 356 -9.61 23.02 1.77
CA ILE A 356 -8.42 22.74 2.57
C ILE A 356 -7.17 23.41 1.98
N LYS A 357 -7.01 23.41 0.65
CA LYS A 357 -5.93 24.15 -0.02
C LYS A 357 -5.97 25.64 0.31
N THR A 358 -7.16 26.23 0.47
CA THR A 358 -7.30 27.63 0.90
C THR A 358 -6.79 27.83 2.33
N ILE A 359 -7.05 26.88 3.24
CA ILE A 359 -6.52 26.92 4.62
C ILE A 359 -4.98 26.78 4.59
N VAL A 360 -4.46 25.80 3.87
CA VAL A 360 -3.01 25.55 3.73
C VAL A 360 -2.29 26.79 3.17
N ALA A 361 -2.87 27.48 2.19
CA ALA A 361 -2.32 28.70 1.60
C ALA A 361 -2.27 29.90 2.57
N THR A 362 -2.91 29.83 3.74
CA THR A 362 -2.73 30.84 4.80
C THR A 362 -1.50 30.59 5.66
N GLU A 363 -0.82 29.45 5.46
CA GLU A 363 0.37 29.03 6.21
C GLU A 363 0.13 29.08 7.73
N PRO A 364 -0.91 28.39 8.25
CA PRO A 364 -1.24 28.47 9.66
C PRO A 364 -0.11 27.90 10.52
N ASN A 365 -0.05 28.34 11.78
CA ASN A 365 0.76 27.69 12.80
C ASN A 365 -0.04 26.61 13.53
N PHE A 366 0.63 25.68 14.20
CA PHE A 366 -0.05 24.71 15.05
C PHE A 366 -0.84 25.41 16.16
N SER A 367 -0.25 26.46 16.75
CA SER A 367 -0.91 27.26 17.78
C SER A 367 -2.12 28.04 17.28
N ASP A 368 -2.36 28.19 15.97
CA ASP A 368 -3.59 28.79 15.44
C ASP A 368 -4.79 27.83 15.54
N ILE A 369 -4.53 26.52 15.57
CA ILE A 369 -5.55 25.46 15.57
C ILE A 369 -5.84 24.98 17.00
N PHE A 370 -4.82 24.83 17.85
CA PHE A 370 -4.93 24.21 19.16
C PHE A 370 -4.51 25.11 20.32
N ASN A 371 -5.20 24.93 21.46
CA ASN A 371 -4.60 25.19 22.77
C ASN A 371 -3.91 23.92 23.26
N VAL A 372 -2.80 24.05 23.99
CA VAL A 372 -2.03 22.92 24.51
C VAL A 372 -1.75 23.06 26.01
N GLU A 373 -1.80 21.95 26.72
CA GLU A 373 -1.26 21.82 28.07
C GLU A 373 -0.46 20.52 28.23
N THR A 374 0.36 20.47 29.27
CA THR A 374 1.11 19.26 29.63
C THR A 374 0.16 18.24 30.25
N PRO A 375 0.10 16.98 29.75
CA PRO A 375 -0.65 15.92 30.39
C PRO A 375 -0.21 15.67 31.83
N ASN A 376 -1.15 15.24 32.67
CA ASN A 376 -0.82 14.67 33.98
C ASN A 376 -0.08 13.34 33.82
N VAL A 377 0.59 12.89 34.88
CA VAL A 377 1.31 11.61 34.91
C VAL A 377 0.41 10.38 34.76
N ASP A 378 -0.90 10.54 34.94
CA ASP A 378 -1.93 9.50 34.83
C ASP A 378 -2.65 9.53 33.47
N ASP A 379 -2.04 10.16 32.46
CA ASP A 379 -2.58 10.26 31.10
C ASP A 379 -3.95 10.96 31.04
N THR A 380 -4.15 11.97 31.90
CA THR A 380 -5.32 12.85 31.89
C THR A 380 -4.95 14.31 31.63
N CYS A 381 -5.92 15.14 31.25
CA CYS A 381 -5.70 16.57 31.07
C CYS A 381 -6.02 17.38 32.34
N PRO A 382 -5.14 18.32 32.74
CA PRO A 382 -5.38 19.23 33.86
C PRO A 382 -6.70 20.01 33.77
N THR A 383 -7.09 20.45 32.57
CA THR A 383 -8.20 21.37 32.35
C THR A 383 -9.36 20.69 31.62
N ALA A 384 -10.57 20.84 32.16
CA ALA A 384 -11.78 20.34 31.49
C ALA A 384 -11.95 20.97 30.10
N GLY A 385 -12.27 20.14 29.11
CA GLY A 385 -12.41 20.56 27.71
C GLY A 385 -11.14 20.40 26.86
N PHE A 386 -10.03 19.95 27.45
CA PHE A 386 -8.90 19.36 26.72
C PHE A 386 -9.11 17.84 26.60
N SER A 387 -8.57 17.27 25.52
CA SER A 387 -8.55 15.84 25.25
C SER A 387 -7.13 15.33 25.32
N PHE A 388 -6.91 14.25 26.07
CA PHE A 388 -5.64 13.54 26.05
C PHE A 388 -5.56 12.72 24.77
N VAL A 389 -4.44 12.80 24.08
CA VAL A 389 -4.14 11.99 22.89
C VAL A 389 -2.76 11.36 23.02
N ASN A 390 -2.61 10.16 22.46
CA ASN A 390 -1.33 9.48 22.31
C ASN A 390 -1.19 9.07 20.85
N THR A 391 -0.30 9.74 20.13
CA THR A 391 -0.09 9.53 18.68
C THR A 391 1.40 9.42 18.38
N ALA A 392 1.78 9.32 17.10
CA ALA A 392 3.18 9.43 16.67
C ALA A 392 3.89 10.69 17.19
N MET A 393 3.14 11.76 17.46
CA MET A 393 3.67 13.03 17.99
C MET A 393 3.83 13.02 19.52
N GLY A 394 3.52 11.90 20.17
CA GLY A 394 3.62 11.69 21.60
C GLY A 394 2.31 11.92 22.35
N LYS A 395 2.45 12.05 23.67
CA LYS A 395 1.33 12.29 24.59
C LYS A 395 1.07 13.78 24.75
N GLU A 396 -0.14 14.22 24.41
CA GLU A 396 -0.51 15.64 24.39
C GLU A 396 -1.90 15.87 25.00
N CYS A 397 -2.11 17.03 25.61
CA CYS A 397 -3.44 17.51 25.98
C CYS A 397 -3.80 18.68 25.09
N LEU A 398 -4.81 18.45 24.22
CA LEU A 398 -5.17 19.37 23.14
C LEU A 398 -6.62 19.82 23.27
N GLN A 399 -6.87 21.07 22.91
CA GLN A 399 -8.22 21.60 22.71
C GLN A 399 -8.26 22.34 21.39
N VAL A 400 -9.16 21.93 20.50
CA VAL A 400 -9.42 22.63 19.23
C VAL A 400 -9.99 24.01 19.55
N LYS A 401 -9.41 25.06 18.95
CA LYS A 401 -9.94 26.42 19.07
C LYS A 401 -11.24 26.55 18.29
N ALA A 402 -12.15 27.39 18.78
CA ALA A 402 -13.46 27.57 18.16
C ALA A 402 -13.35 27.96 16.67
N GLY A 403 -14.00 27.20 15.79
CA GLY A 403 -13.98 27.42 14.34
C GLY A 403 -12.79 26.78 13.62
N GLN A 404 -11.92 26.07 14.33
CA GLN A 404 -10.75 25.36 13.76
C GLN A 404 -11.00 23.86 13.60
N GLU A 405 -12.24 23.39 13.70
CA GLU A 405 -12.58 21.97 13.62
C GLU A 405 -12.22 21.36 12.26
N THR A 406 -12.44 22.09 11.16
CA THR A 406 -12.02 21.65 9.82
C THR A 406 -10.50 21.62 9.69
N ALA A 407 -9.80 22.65 10.16
CA ALA A 407 -8.34 22.66 10.13
C ALA A 407 -7.76 21.50 10.95
N ALA A 408 -8.28 21.27 12.16
CA ALA A 408 -7.89 20.15 13.00
C ALA A 408 -8.14 18.79 12.31
N ALA A 409 -9.30 18.61 11.66
CA ALA A 409 -9.66 17.35 11.03
C ALA A 409 -8.78 16.97 9.83
N TYR A 410 -8.28 17.94 9.06
CA TYR A 410 -7.58 17.68 7.80
C TYR A 410 -6.10 18.06 7.78
N LEU A 411 -5.64 18.98 8.64
CA LEU A 411 -4.20 19.31 8.76
C LEU A 411 -3.53 18.52 9.88
N GLU A 412 -4.32 18.07 10.87
CA GLU A 412 -3.87 17.40 12.09
C GLU A 412 -4.72 16.13 12.33
N THR A 413 -4.98 15.40 11.24
CA THR A 413 -5.93 14.29 11.14
C THR A 413 -5.76 13.26 12.25
N ARG A 414 -4.53 12.80 12.48
CA ARG A 414 -4.21 11.78 13.50
C ARG A 414 -4.55 12.26 14.91
N ARG A 415 -4.16 13.49 15.26
CA ARG A 415 -4.50 14.11 16.56
C ARG A 415 -6.01 14.25 16.70
N TYR A 416 -6.69 14.76 15.68
CA TYR A 416 -8.14 14.95 15.72
C TYR A 416 -8.90 13.63 15.81
N ALA A 417 -8.47 12.59 15.10
CA ALA A 417 -9.02 11.24 15.19
C ALA A 417 -8.94 10.68 16.62
N ALA A 418 -7.76 10.78 17.26
CA ALA A 418 -7.58 10.39 18.66
C ALA A 418 -8.51 11.19 19.60
N MET A 419 -8.65 12.50 19.41
CA MET A 419 -9.59 13.33 20.19
C MET A 419 -11.06 12.90 20.03
N LYS A 420 -11.41 12.29 18.89
CA LYS A 420 -12.75 11.74 18.62
C LYS A 420 -12.92 10.30 19.11
N GLY A 421 -11.87 9.68 19.64
CA GLY A 421 -11.89 8.34 20.20
C GLY A 421 -11.61 7.22 19.20
N ALA A 422 -11.06 7.55 18.02
CA ALA A 422 -10.50 6.57 17.10
C ALA A 422 -9.24 5.93 17.69
N THR A 423 -8.89 4.75 17.20
CA THR A 423 -7.69 4.03 17.63
C THR A 423 -6.48 4.62 16.91
N THR A 424 -5.47 5.02 17.68
CA THR A 424 -4.18 5.50 17.17
C THR A 424 -3.03 4.74 17.84
N GLU A 425 -3.13 3.41 17.83
CA GLU A 425 -2.22 2.49 18.54
C GLU A 425 -1.48 1.55 17.59
N PHE A 426 -1.84 1.57 16.30
CA PHE A 426 -1.23 0.73 15.29
C PHE A 426 0.24 1.09 15.08
N ARG A 427 0.98 0.16 14.47
CA ARG A 427 2.43 0.24 14.35
C ARG A 427 2.84 -0.22 12.95
N LYS A 428 3.26 0.73 12.13
CA LYS A 428 3.63 0.51 10.73
C LYS A 428 2.50 -0.15 9.94
N GLU A 429 1.41 0.62 9.74
CA GLU A 429 0.38 0.20 8.79
C GLU A 429 0.86 0.52 7.40
N GLU A 430 1.10 -0.53 6.62
CA GLU A 430 1.76 -0.42 5.33
C GLU A 430 0.74 -0.67 4.20
N GLY A 431 1.06 -1.49 3.21
CA GLY A 431 0.25 -1.63 2.00
C GLY A 431 -1.15 -2.20 2.22
N ILE A 432 -2.03 -1.85 1.29
CA ILE A 432 -3.43 -2.25 1.24
C ILE A 432 -3.75 -2.86 -0.13
N THR A 433 -4.54 -3.93 -0.16
CA THR A 433 -5.13 -4.45 -1.40
C THR A 433 -6.53 -5.00 -1.18
N PHE A 434 -7.26 -5.24 -2.26
CA PHE A 434 -8.61 -5.80 -2.21
C PHE A 434 -8.69 -7.11 -2.99
N ASN A 435 -9.30 -8.11 -2.36
CA ASN A 435 -9.70 -9.35 -2.99
C ASN A 435 -11.18 -9.29 -3.38
N PRO A 436 -11.51 -9.17 -4.68
CA PRO A 436 -12.88 -9.14 -5.15
C PRO A 436 -13.58 -10.51 -5.06
N ASP A 437 -12.83 -11.62 -5.04
CA ASP A 437 -13.37 -12.99 -5.03
C ASP A 437 -14.07 -13.34 -3.72
N ASN A 438 -13.61 -12.75 -2.60
CA ASN A 438 -14.19 -12.97 -1.27
C ASN A 438 -14.65 -11.68 -0.56
N SER A 439 -14.49 -10.51 -1.20
CA SER A 439 -14.80 -9.20 -0.61
C SER A 439 -14.02 -8.93 0.69
N THR A 440 -12.71 -9.16 0.66
CA THR A 440 -11.79 -8.92 1.77
C THR A 440 -10.76 -7.87 1.38
N VAL A 441 -10.57 -6.87 2.24
CA VAL A 441 -9.42 -5.96 2.17
C VAL A 441 -8.29 -6.58 2.97
N TYR A 442 -7.07 -6.57 2.43
CA TYR A 442 -5.87 -6.94 3.18
C TYR A 442 -5.06 -5.70 3.52
N VAL A 443 -4.57 -5.64 4.75
CA VAL A 443 -3.69 -4.57 5.25
C VAL A 443 -2.47 -5.23 5.88
N ALA A 444 -1.28 -4.80 5.46
CA ALA A 444 -0.04 -5.22 6.09
C ALA A 444 0.24 -4.38 7.34
N MET A 445 0.66 -5.07 8.40
CA MET A 445 1.15 -4.46 9.62
C MET A 445 2.57 -4.95 9.81
N SER A 446 3.54 -4.10 9.51
CA SER A 446 4.94 -4.50 9.55
C SER A 446 5.35 -4.95 10.96
N GLN A 447 4.74 -4.43 12.03
CA GLN A 447 5.00 -4.92 13.40
C GLN A 447 3.74 -4.95 14.27
N VAL A 448 3.54 -6.04 15.02
CA VAL A 448 2.64 -6.03 16.19
C VAL A 448 3.49 -5.70 17.41
N ALA A 449 3.67 -4.41 17.69
CA ALA A 449 4.53 -3.93 18.77
C ALA A 449 4.09 -2.56 19.28
N LYS A 450 4.77 -2.04 20.31
CA LYS A 450 4.54 -0.70 20.86
C LYS A 450 3.10 -0.52 21.33
N GLY A 451 2.36 0.47 20.82
CA GLY A 451 0.98 0.75 21.20
C GLY A 451 0.09 -0.49 21.12
N MET A 452 0.29 -1.34 20.11
CA MET A 452 -0.50 -2.58 19.96
C MET A 452 -0.21 -3.66 21.01
N ALA A 453 0.97 -3.63 21.64
CA ALA A 453 1.46 -4.70 22.51
C ALA A 453 1.68 -4.23 23.96
N ASP A 454 1.08 -3.10 24.33
CA ASP A 454 1.07 -2.64 25.72
C ASP A 454 -0.16 -3.20 26.48
N THR A 455 -0.46 -2.63 27.66
CA THR A 455 -1.54 -3.12 28.53
C THR A 455 -2.64 -2.07 28.75
N VAL A 456 -2.71 -1.06 27.90
CA VAL A 456 -3.69 0.02 27.95
C VAL A 456 -4.31 0.20 26.55
N GLY A 457 -5.25 1.14 26.40
CA GLY A 457 -5.82 1.44 25.09
C GLY A 457 -6.76 0.37 24.52
N ASP A 458 -7.07 0.53 23.24
CA ASP A 458 -7.97 -0.30 22.46
C ASP A 458 -7.28 -1.62 22.01
N VAL A 459 -5.96 -1.63 21.79
CA VAL A 459 -5.21 -2.76 21.22
C VAL A 459 -4.24 -3.34 22.25
N GLN A 460 -4.45 -4.59 22.65
CA GLN A 460 -3.65 -5.26 23.68
C GLN A 460 -3.30 -6.68 23.25
N LEU A 461 -2.21 -6.80 22.51
CA LEU A 461 -1.73 -8.02 21.85
C LEU A 461 -0.37 -8.49 22.39
N SER A 462 0.03 -9.70 22.01
CA SER A 462 1.40 -10.16 22.28
C SER A 462 2.34 -9.59 21.22
N GLU A 463 3.53 -9.14 21.64
CA GLU A 463 4.52 -8.57 20.71
C GLU A 463 4.94 -9.61 19.66
N ASN A 464 4.82 -9.25 18.39
CA ASN A 464 5.37 -9.95 17.24
C ASN A 464 6.05 -8.94 16.29
N LYS A 465 7.37 -8.88 16.36
CA LYS A 465 8.18 -7.96 15.55
C LYS A 465 8.31 -8.38 14.08
N CYS A 466 7.97 -9.63 13.75
CA CYS A 466 7.96 -10.10 12.36
C CYS A 466 6.67 -9.69 11.62
N GLY A 467 5.73 -9.02 12.30
CA GLY A 467 4.52 -8.46 11.69
C GLY A 467 3.47 -9.50 11.29
N ALA A 468 2.44 -9.00 10.62
CA ALA A 468 1.31 -9.80 10.13
C ALA A 468 0.59 -9.09 8.99
N VAL A 469 -0.09 -9.86 8.14
CA VAL A 469 -1.11 -9.33 7.22
C VAL A 469 -2.48 -9.63 7.80
N TYR A 470 -3.33 -8.61 7.87
CA TYR A 470 -4.70 -8.71 8.34
C TYR A 470 -5.68 -8.75 7.18
N GLY A 471 -6.77 -9.50 7.33
CA GLY A 471 -7.95 -9.50 6.47
C GLY A 471 -9.08 -8.74 7.14
N LEU A 472 -9.82 -7.96 6.35
CA LEU A 472 -10.93 -7.14 6.77
C LEU A 472 -12.14 -7.44 5.88
N ASP A 473 -13.22 -7.96 6.45
CA ASP A 473 -14.41 -8.32 5.69
C ASP A 473 -15.25 -7.08 5.35
N VAL A 474 -15.67 -6.97 4.09
CA VAL A 474 -16.63 -5.95 3.65
C VAL A 474 -18.05 -6.32 4.10
N TYR A 475 -18.90 -5.32 4.36
CA TYR A 475 -20.33 -5.53 4.56
C TYR A 475 -20.96 -6.17 3.31
N GLY A 476 -21.87 -7.12 3.50
CA GLY A 476 -22.60 -7.71 2.38
C GLY A 476 -23.54 -6.69 1.73
N SER A 477 -23.88 -6.89 0.46
CA SER A 477 -24.74 -5.98 -0.32
C SER A 477 -26.16 -5.76 0.23
N ALA A 478 -26.62 -6.60 1.18
CA ALA A 478 -27.89 -6.45 1.88
C ALA A 478 -27.76 -5.76 3.25
N GLU A 479 -26.54 -5.45 3.68
CA GLU A 479 -26.22 -4.80 4.94
C GLU A 479 -26.05 -3.29 4.72
N THR A 480 -26.19 -2.50 5.79
CA THR A 480 -25.96 -1.05 5.75
C THR A 480 -24.93 -0.71 6.80
N ALA A 481 -23.84 -0.09 6.37
CA ALA A 481 -22.81 0.41 7.27
C ALA A 481 -23.23 1.74 7.90
N TYR A 482 -22.93 1.89 9.19
CA TYR A 482 -23.21 3.09 9.96
C TYR A 482 -21.95 3.60 10.64
N ASP A 483 -21.84 4.92 10.78
CA ASP A 483 -20.85 5.55 11.64
C ASP A 483 -21.21 5.41 13.12
N SER A 484 -20.30 5.82 14.01
CA SER A 484 -20.45 5.79 15.46
C SER A 484 -21.64 6.62 15.98
N LEU A 485 -22.21 7.51 15.15
CA LEU A 485 -23.38 8.32 15.45
C LEU A 485 -24.66 7.80 14.75
N GLN A 486 -24.62 6.59 14.19
CA GLN A 486 -25.74 5.93 13.49
C GLN A 486 -26.17 6.64 12.20
N ASN A 487 -25.29 7.42 11.57
CA ASN A 487 -25.51 7.89 10.21
C ASN A 487 -25.07 6.83 9.21
N VAL A 488 -25.81 6.71 8.10
CA VAL A 488 -25.43 5.81 7.01
C VAL A 488 -24.12 6.29 6.37
N ILE A 489 -23.19 5.37 6.15
CA ILE A 489 -22.00 5.60 5.34
C ILE A 489 -22.35 5.25 3.90
N ASN A 490 -22.23 6.21 2.98
CA ASN A 490 -22.67 6.08 1.59
C ASN A 490 -21.62 5.34 0.71
N SER A 491 -21.31 4.10 1.08
CA SER A 491 -20.36 3.22 0.41
C SER A 491 -20.80 1.76 0.54
N ASP A 492 -20.64 0.99 -0.54
CA ASP A 492 -20.88 -0.46 -0.56
C ASP A 492 -19.64 -1.27 -0.13
N TYR A 493 -18.51 -0.60 0.10
CA TYR A 493 -17.21 -1.21 0.34
C TYR A 493 -16.68 -1.02 1.76
N VAL A 494 -17.55 -0.71 2.71
CA VAL A 494 -17.18 -0.49 4.11
C VAL A 494 -16.78 -1.82 4.76
N VAL A 495 -15.59 -1.90 5.33
CA VAL A 495 -15.14 -3.04 6.15
C VAL A 495 -15.70 -2.99 7.57
N LYS A 496 -15.93 -4.17 8.17
CA LYS A 496 -16.60 -4.32 9.46
C LYS A 496 -15.74 -4.91 10.57
N ASN A 497 -14.64 -5.56 10.24
CA ASN A 497 -13.77 -6.24 11.17
C ASN A 497 -12.32 -6.23 10.66
N MET A 498 -11.39 -6.71 11.48
CA MET A 498 -10.01 -6.95 11.13
C MET A 498 -9.52 -8.20 11.88
N HIS A 499 -8.82 -9.12 11.20
CA HIS A 499 -8.30 -10.36 11.78
C HIS A 499 -7.00 -10.80 11.10
N SER A 500 -6.08 -11.44 11.83
CA SER A 500 -4.83 -11.91 11.23
C SER A 500 -5.05 -13.05 10.22
N VAL A 501 -4.32 -13.00 9.10
CA VAL A 501 -4.41 -13.98 8.00
C VAL A 501 -3.10 -14.75 7.86
N VAL A 502 -1.97 -14.04 7.89
CA VAL A 502 -0.62 -14.63 7.92
C VAL A 502 0.25 -13.84 8.87
N GLU A 503 1.04 -14.53 9.68
CA GLU A 503 1.87 -13.94 10.73
C GLU A 503 3.34 -14.34 10.51
N GLY A 504 4.23 -13.36 10.59
CA GLY A 504 5.65 -13.62 10.68
C GLY A 504 5.99 -14.30 12.01
N SER A 505 7.09 -15.06 12.06
CA SER A 505 7.47 -15.80 13.26
C SER A 505 8.91 -15.53 13.64
N PRO A 506 9.20 -15.06 14.87
CA PRO A 506 10.57 -14.91 15.35
C PRO A 506 11.34 -16.24 15.31
N ALA A 507 12.60 -16.17 14.91
CA ALA A 507 13.48 -17.33 14.83
C ALA A 507 14.88 -17.03 15.37
N VAL A 508 15.58 -18.08 15.81
CA VAL A 508 16.98 -18.00 16.21
C VAL A 508 17.73 -19.12 15.53
N TYR A 509 18.75 -18.77 14.76
CA TYR A 509 19.57 -19.72 14.03
C TYR A 509 20.91 -19.98 14.73
N PRO A 510 21.53 -21.16 14.55
CA PRO A 510 22.85 -21.45 15.12
C PRO A 510 23.92 -20.49 14.59
N ALA A 511 24.85 -20.11 15.46
CA ALA A 511 26.03 -19.34 15.07
C ALA A 511 26.83 -20.05 13.97
N GLY A 512 27.28 -19.31 12.95
CA GLY A 512 27.97 -19.81 11.77
C GLY A 512 27.08 -20.50 10.73
N SER A 513 25.75 -20.52 10.92
CA SER A 513 24.82 -20.97 9.88
C SER A 513 24.59 -19.89 8.82
N ALA A 514 24.11 -20.28 7.64
CA ALA A 514 23.82 -19.33 6.56
C ALA A 514 22.74 -18.28 6.91
N TYR A 515 21.96 -18.55 7.97
CA TYR A 515 20.85 -17.70 8.42
C TYR A 515 21.13 -17.08 9.81
N GLU A 516 22.38 -17.04 10.27
CA GLU A 516 22.73 -16.50 11.60
C GLU A 516 22.22 -15.07 11.83
N SER A 517 22.18 -14.24 10.78
CA SER A 517 21.68 -12.86 10.83
C SER A 517 20.16 -12.74 10.77
N TYR A 518 19.43 -13.82 10.47
CA TYR A 518 17.97 -13.80 10.39
C TYR A 518 17.38 -13.82 11.80
N THR A 519 16.42 -12.94 12.06
CA THR A 519 15.71 -12.89 13.36
C THR A 519 14.21 -13.20 13.23
N CYS A 520 13.71 -13.28 12.00
CA CYS A 520 12.46 -13.94 11.65
C CYS A 520 12.73 -15.24 10.90
N SER A 521 11.72 -16.11 10.85
CA SER A 521 11.80 -17.39 10.17
C SER A 521 12.08 -17.19 8.69
N VAL A 522 13.20 -17.73 8.21
CA VAL A 522 13.56 -17.74 6.79
C VAL A 522 12.44 -18.29 5.89
N ASN A 523 11.57 -19.18 6.40
CA ASN A 523 10.45 -19.77 5.66
C ASN A 523 9.09 -19.09 5.95
N GLY A 524 9.08 -17.87 6.46
CA GLY A 524 7.87 -17.08 6.71
C GLY A 524 8.10 -15.61 6.39
N ILE A 525 7.06 -14.80 6.46
CA ILE A 525 7.17 -13.35 6.25
C ILE A 525 7.91 -12.66 7.40
N ALA A 526 8.53 -11.52 7.13
CA ALA A 526 9.09 -10.61 8.10
C ALA A 526 8.84 -9.15 7.71
N ASN A 527 8.22 -8.39 8.62
CA ASN A 527 7.84 -6.99 8.40
C ASN A 527 7.16 -6.80 7.04
N PRO A 528 5.99 -7.45 6.82
CA PRO A 528 5.25 -7.28 5.59
C PRO A 528 4.95 -5.80 5.40
N ASP A 529 5.27 -5.34 4.20
CA ASP A 529 5.04 -3.99 3.74
C ASP A 529 3.96 -4.05 2.65
N ASN A 530 4.27 -3.82 1.38
CA ASN A 530 3.23 -3.71 0.39
C ASN A 530 2.65 -5.06 -0.05
N VAL A 531 1.33 -5.09 -0.24
CA VAL A 531 0.57 -6.29 -0.62
C VAL A 531 -0.28 -6.06 -1.86
N THR A 532 -0.47 -7.10 -2.66
CA THR A 532 -1.34 -7.04 -3.85
C THR A 532 -2.04 -8.37 -4.07
N TYR A 533 -3.32 -8.33 -4.42
CA TYR A 533 -4.07 -9.54 -4.75
C TYR A 533 -4.17 -9.74 -6.27
N LEU A 534 -4.01 -10.98 -6.73
CA LEU A 534 -4.25 -11.37 -8.11
C LEU A 534 -5.65 -11.96 -8.24
N GLU A 535 -6.57 -11.17 -8.77
CA GLU A 535 -7.98 -11.54 -8.98
C GLU A 535 -8.12 -12.87 -9.73
N GLY A 536 -8.96 -13.77 -9.22
CA GLY A 536 -9.30 -15.06 -9.82
C GLY A 536 -8.29 -16.18 -9.52
N GLU A 537 -7.16 -15.88 -8.89
CA GLU A 537 -6.06 -16.85 -8.72
C GLU A 537 -5.77 -17.22 -7.25
N ASN A 538 -6.49 -16.62 -6.28
CA ASN A 538 -6.28 -16.82 -4.85
C ASN A 538 -4.89 -16.41 -4.32
N ILE A 539 -4.11 -15.68 -5.10
CA ILE A 539 -2.74 -15.29 -4.76
C ILE A 539 -2.72 -13.87 -4.18
N LEU A 540 -2.31 -13.76 -2.92
CA LEU A 540 -1.87 -12.53 -2.30
C LEU A 540 -0.34 -12.47 -2.36
N ALA A 541 0.21 -11.51 -3.09
CA ALA A 541 1.63 -11.24 -3.02
C ALA A 541 1.94 -10.31 -1.84
N ILE A 542 3.03 -10.57 -1.14
CA ILE A 542 3.45 -9.86 0.09
C ILE A 542 4.92 -9.49 -0.05
N GLY A 543 5.24 -8.21 -0.13
CA GLY A 543 6.60 -7.67 -0.05
C GLY A 543 7.05 -7.49 1.40
N GLU A 544 8.36 -7.55 1.61
CA GLU A 544 9.01 -7.23 2.88
C GLU A 544 9.77 -5.90 2.77
N ASP A 545 9.77 -5.16 3.88
CA ASP A 545 10.73 -4.12 4.27
C ASP A 545 11.29 -4.52 5.63
N THR A 546 12.48 -5.13 5.65
CA THR A 546 13.02 -5.68 6.90
C THR A 546 14.53 -5.71 7.03
N SER A 547 14.99 -5.39 8.24
CA SER A 547 16.33 -5.76 8.71
C SER A 547 16.38 -7.13 9.40
N MET A 548 15.26 -7.85 9.49
CA MET A 548 15.16 -9.17 10.13
C MET A 548 15.40 -10.33 9.16
N HIS A 549 15.19 -10.08 7.86
CA HIS A 549 15.77 -10.83 6.77
C HIS A 549 16.81 -9.93 6.09
N PRO A 550 18.07 -10.35 5.96
CA PRO A 550 19.06 -9.50 5.29
C PRO A 550 18.83 -9.30 3.78
N ASN A 551 18.05 -10.17 3.15
CA ASN A 551 17.57 -10.05 1.79
C ASN A 551 16.05 -10.11 1.87
N ASP A 552 15.38 -9.09 1.37
CA ASP A 552 13.92 -9.05 1.42
C ASP A 552 13.31 -9.96 0.36
N PHE A 553 12.14 -10.49 0.70
CA PHE A 553 11.41 -11.41 -0.13
C PHE A 553 10.09 -10.82 -0.62
N VAL A 554 9.67 -11.28 -1.80
CA VAL A 554 8.25 -11.25 -2.17
C VAL A 554 7.73 -12.68 -2.06
N TRP A 555 6.64 -12.84 -1.33
CA TRP A 555 5.94 -14.10 -1.14
C TRP A 555 4.67 -14.15 -1.98
N SER A 556 4.32 -15.34 -2.47
CA SER A 556 3.00 -15.68 -2.97
C SER A 556 2.27 -16.48 -1.89
N PHE A 557 1.20 -15.92 -1.35
CA PHE A 557 0.35 -16.56 -0.34
C PHE A 557 -0.98 -16.99 -0.96
N ASP A 558 -1.26 -18.29 -0.93
CA ASP A 558 -2.56 -18.83 -1.36
C ASP A 558 -3.58 -18.62 -0.24
N THR A 559 -4.51 -17.71 -0.46
CA THR A 559 -5.56 -17.31 0.50
C THR A 559 -6.58 -18.41 0.82
N THR A 560 -6.57 -19.54 0.11
CA THR A 560 -7.44 -20.69 0.37
C THR A 560 -6.69 -21.81 1.11
N SER A 561 -5.48 -22.17 0.67
CA SER A 561 -4.70 -23.26 1.26
C SER A 561 -3.74 -22.83 2.36
N ASN A 562 -3.50 -21.52 2.50
CA ASN A 562 -2.49 -20.89 3.35
C ASN A 562 -1.05 -21.31 3.01
N GLU A 563 -0.81 -21.76 1.78
CA GLU A 563 0.52 -22.06 1.27
C GLU A 563 1.28 -20.75 1.00
N LEU A 564 2.51 -20.65 1.51
CA LEU A 564 3.38 -19.49 1.37
C LEU A 564 4.62 -19.88 0.56
N THR A 565 4.80 -19.26 -0.60
CA THR A 565 5.86 -19.58 -1.57
C THR A 565 6.75 -18.38 -1.80
N ARG A 566 8.07 -18.51 -1.63
CA ARG A 566 9.02 -17.41 -1.94
C ARG A 566 9.17 -17.28 -3.46
N ILE A 567 8.84 -16.11 -4.01
CA ILE A 567 8.87 -15.88 -5.46
C ILE A 567 9.89 -14.82 -5.90
N VAL A 568 10.34 -13.95 -4.99
CA VAL A 568 11.43 -12.99 -5.24
C VAL A 568 12.37 -12.95 -4.04
N SER A 569 13.64 -12.66 -4.30
CA SER A 569 14.61 -12.17 -3.32
C SER A 569 15.34 -10.96 -3.90
N THR A 570 15.35 -9.85 -3.17
CA THR A 570 16.04 -8.62 -3.53
C THR A 570 17.50 -8.65 -3.06
N PRO A 571 18.37 -7.75 -3.55
CA PRO A 571 19.72 -7.60 -3.03
C PRO A 571 19.77 -7.36 -1.51
N TYR A 572 20.95 -7.56 -0.94
CA TYR A 572 21.16 -7.45 0.50
C TYR A 572 20.88 -6.02 0.97
N GLY A 573 20.08 -5.85 2.02
CA GLY A 573 19.74 -4.55 2.60
C GLY A 573 19.01 -3.59 1.66
N SER A 574 18.39 -4.09 0.60
CA SER A 574 17.26 -3.41 -0.08
C SER A 574 15.96 -3.96 0.47
N GLU A 575 14.89 -3.19 0.29
CA GLU A 575 13.52 -3.65 0.44
C GLU A 575 12.79 -3.84 -0.90
N THR A 576 11.56 -4.37 -0.82
CA THR A 576 10.60 -4.43 -1.93
C THR A 576 9.35 -3.63 -1.63
N THR A 577 9.40 -2.32 -1.86
CA THR A 577 8.31 -1.40 -1.49
C THR A 577 7.01 -1.57 -2.25
N SER A 578 6.98 -2.18 -3.44
CA SER A 578 5.77 -2.13 -4.28
C SER A 578 5.62 -3.29 -5.27
N PRO A 579 5.50 -4.54 -4.78
CA PRO A 579 5.05 -5.64 -5.62
C PRO A 579 3.56 -5.48 -5.91
N PHE A 580 3.20 -5.04 -7.12
CA PHE A 580 1.80 -4.85 -7.56
C PHE A 580 1.48 -5.67 -8.80
N TRP A 581 0.32 -6.33 -8.78
CA TRP A 581 -0.18 -7.10 -9.92
C TRP A 581 -0.83 -6.19 -10.96
N TYR A 582 -0.41 -6.34 -12.20
CA TYR A 582 -1.05 -5.79 -13.39
C TYR A 582 -1.53 -6.97 -14.23
N LYS A 583 -2.78 -7.40 -14.01
CA LYS A 583 -3.30 -8.66 -14.57
C LYS A 583 -3.49 -8.61 -16.08
N ASP A 584 -3.98 -7.51 -16.63
CA ASP A 584 -4.30 -7.41 -18.06
C ASP A 584 -3.81 -6.08 -18.63
N ILE A 585 -2.64 -6.12 -19.27
CA ILE A 585 -2.11 -5.04 -20.11
C ILE A 585 -1.98 -5.61 -21.53
N ASN A 586 -2.93 -5.27 -22.40
CA ASN A 586 -3.14 -5.90 -23.72
C ASN A 586 -3.02 -7.45 -23.73
N GLY A 587 -3.60 -8.14 -22.76
CA GLY A 587 -3.62 -9.60 -22.64
C GLY A 587 -2.43 -10.21 -21.89
N TRP A 588 -1.51 -9.40 -21.36
CA TRP A 588 -0.36 -9.88 -20.60
C TRP A 588 -0.39 -9.38 -19.15
N GLY A 589 0.09 -10.23 -18.25
CA GLY A 589 0.23 -9.95 -16.83
C GLY A 589 1.65 -9.61 -16.40
N TYR A 590 1.78 -8.84 -15.33
CA TYR A 590 3.06 -8.47 -14.71
C TYR A 590 2.92 -8.33 -13.20
N LEU A 591 3.98 -8.67 -12.47
CA LEU A 591 4.16 -8.23 -11.09
C LEU A 591 5.27 -7.18 -11.10
N SER A 592 4.97 -5.93 -10.73
CA SER A 592 6.02 -4.92 -10.58
C SER A 592 6.98 -5.33 -9.47
N LEU A 593 8.23 -4.91 -9.57
CA LEU A 593 9.21 -5.11 -8.52
C LEU A 593 10.14 -3.90 -8.50
N VAL A 594 10.08 -3.18 -7.39
CA VAL A 594 11.06 -2.15 -7.06
C VAL A 594 12.05 -2.72 -6.06
N THR A 595 13.32 -2.46 -6.30
CA THR A 595 14.39 -2.67 -5.32
C THR A 595 14.84 -1.30 -4.86
N GLN A 596 14.44 -0.89 -3.67
CA GLN A 596 14.84 0.39 -3.10
C GLN A 596 16.16 0.24 -2.33
N HIS A 597 16.96 1.31 -2.28
CA HIS A 597 18.26 1.40 -1.57
C HIS A 597 19.08 0.10 -1.39
N PRO A 598 19.46 -0.66 -2.45
CA PRO A 598 20.31 -1.83 -2.25
C PRO A 598 21.54 -1.52 -1.38
N PHE A 599 21.74 -2.34 -0.35
CA PHE A 599 22.75 -2.23 0.71
C PHE A 599 22.55 -1.07 1.70
N GLY A 600 21.41 -0.37 1.68
CA GLY A 600 21.08 0.77 2.53
C GLY A 600 20.82 0.39 3.98
N GLU A 601 20.19 -0.77 4.22
CA GLU A 601 19.86 -1.26 5.57
C GLU A 601 21.00 -1.99 6.29
N THR A 602 22.19 -2.04 5.67
CA THR A 602 23.26 -2.94 6.10
C THR A 602 24.59 -2.21 6.33
N SER A 603 25.46 -2.78 7.16
CA SER A 603 26.82 -2.25 7.26
C SER A 603 27.64 -2.73 6.07
N THR A 604 28.42 -1.84 5.45
CA THR A 604 29.37 -2.23 4.37
C THR A 604 30.40 -3.28 4.80
N SER A 605 30.57 -3.54 6.10
CA SER A 605 31.38 -4.65 6.61
C SER A 605 30.73 -6.03 6.49
N ASP A 606 29.42 -6.09 6.22
CA ASP A 606 28.62 -7.31 6.18
C ASP A 606 28.67 -8.00 4.80
N VAL A 607 29.31 -7.37 3.82
CA VAL A 607 29.49 -7.87 2.46
C VAL A 607 30.99 -7.96 2.16
N GLU A 608 31.51 -9.14 1.82
CA GLU A 608 32.94 -9.33 1.49
C GLU A 608 33.32 -8.74 0.10
N ASN A 609 32.38 -8.12 -0.61
CA ASN A 609 32.54 -7.65 -2.00
C ASN A 609 32.76 -6.14 -2.11
N SER A 610 33.57 -5.74 -3.10
CA SER A 610 33.69 -4.34 -3.53
C SER A 610 32.47 -3.94 -4.36
N LEU A 611 31.47 -3.32 -3.73
CA LEU A 611 30.28 -2.77 -4.39
C LEU A 611 30.67 -1.67 -5.40
N THR A 612 29.98 -1.64 -6.54
CA THR A 612 30.04 -0.56 -7.53
C THR A 612 28.83 0.38 -7.35
N PRO A 613 28.87 1.63 -7.85
CA PRO A 613 27.71 2.53 -7.76
C PRO A 613 26.42 1.95 -8.36
N THR A 614 26.52 1.12 -9.41
CA THR A 614 25.37 0.46 -10.03
C THR A 614 24.75 -0.63 -9.15
N ASP A 615 25.53 -1.25 -8.27
CA ASP A 615 25.01 -2.26 -7.34
C ASP A 615 24.11 -1.64 -6.27
N THR A 616 24.25 -0.33 -6.03
CA THR A 616 23.51 0.41 -5.00
C THR A 616 22.36 1.27 -5.57
N GLU A 617 22.06 1.15 -6.86
CA GLU A 617 20.97 1.92 -7.49
C GLU A 617 19.60 1.33 -7.18
N SER A 618 18.64 2.19 -6.82
CA SER A 618 17.24 1.78 -6.81
C SER A 618 16.76 1.51 -8.24
N SER A 619 15.92 0.50 -8.43
CA SER A 619 15.47 0.09 -9.77
C SER A 619 14.05 -0.44 -9.81
N ILE A 620 13.38 -0.24 -10.94
CA ILE A 620 12.07 -0.81 -11.25
C ILE A 620 12.21 -1.82 -12.38
N GLY A 621 11.54 -2.96 -12.22
CA GLY A 621 11.28 -3.90 -13.29
C GLY A 621 9.97 -4.64 -13.08
N VAL A 622 9.76 -5.67 -13.89
CA VAL A 622 8.61 -6.57 -13.79
C VAL A 622 9.04 -8.01 -13.76
N VAL A 623 8.39 -8.81 -12.92
CA VAL A 623 8.37 -10.27 -13.02
C VAL A 623 7.27 -10.67 -14.00
N GLY A 624 7.56 -11.59 -14.91
CA GLY A 624 6.65 -12.04 -15.97
C GLY A 624 7.38 -12.07 -17.32
N PRO A 625 6.70 -11.80 -18.44
CA PRO A 625 5.25 -11.60 -18.59
C PRO A 625 4.46 -12.88 -18.29
N PHE A 626 3.23 -12.75 -17.82
CA PHE A 626 2.30 -13.87 -17.61
C PHE A 626 1.25 -13.88 -18.73
N ASP A 627 1.02 -15.03 -19.38
CA ASP A 627 -0.05 -15.16 -20.38
C ASP A 627 -1.34 -15.65 -19.72
N PHE A 628 -2.17 -14.72 -19.26
CA PHE A 628 -3.47 -15.06 -18.67
C PHE A 628 -4.54 -15.39 -19.72
N THR A 629 -4.28 -15.19 -21.03
CA THR A 629 -5.26 -15.47 -22.09
C THR A 629 -5.55 -16.96 -22.26
N LEU A 630 -4.65 -17.82 -21.79
CA LEU A 630 -4.82 -19.27 -21.77
C LEU A 630 -5.85 -19.72 -20.72
N GLY A 631 -6.03 -18.96 -19.62
CA GLY A 631 -7.00 -19.22 -18.57
C GLY A 631 -8.43 -18.70 -18.87
N ASP A 632 -8.55 -17.54 -19.52
CA ASP A 632 -9.84 -16.91 -19.82
C ASP A 632 -10.60 -17.50 -21.02
N SER A 633 -10.03 -18.52 -21.67
CA SER A 633 -10.66 -19.18 -22.83
C SER A 633 -11.95 -19.97 -22.50
N LYS A 634 -12.42 -19.98 -21.24
CA LYS A 634 -13.71 -20.59 -20.84
C LYS A 634 -14.48 -19.83 -19.75
N GLY A 635 -15.07 -18.69 -20.12
CA GLY A 635 -16.25 -18.10 -19.46
C GLY A 635 -15.91 -16.86 -18.64
N SER A 636 -16.10 -15.65 -19.17
CA SER A 636 -17.42 -15.06 -19.35
C SER A 636 -17.35 -13.81 -20.24
N ARG A 637 -18.33 -13.69 -21.14
CA ARG A 637 -18.79 -12.44 -21.76
C ARG A 637 -20.24 -12.26 -21.38
#